data_AF-A0A5S9MJJ5-F1
#
_entry.id   AF-A0A5S9MJJ5-F1
#
_cell.length_a   1.000
_cell.length_b   1.000
_cell.length_c   1.000
_cell.angle_alpha   90.00
_cell.angle_beta   90.00
_cell.angle_gamma   90.00
#
_symmetry.space_group_name_H-M   'P 1'
#
loop_
_entity.id
_entity.type
_entity.pdbx_description
1 polymer ?
#
loop_
_entity_poly.entity_id
_entity_poly.type
_entity_poly.pdbx_seq_one_letter_code
_entity_poly.pdbx_strand_id
1 'polypeptide(L)' 'MINRLIGKIDTEQMQELNYQVDGELQEPATVAKNFLKKKQLL' A
#
# COMPACT_ATOMS: atom_id res chain seq x y z
N MET A 1 -13.02 -0.45 11.73
CA MET A 1 -11.93 0.36 11.13
C MET A 1 -11.23 -0.38 9.98
N ILE A 2 -10.81 -1.64 10.16
CA ILE A 2 -10.17 -2.49 9.12
C ILE A 2 -11.08 -2.77 7.91
N ASN A 3 -12.40 -2.90 8.10
CA ASN A 3 -13.33 -3.20 7.00
C ASN A 3 -13.31 -2.17 5.86
N ARG A 4 -12.81 -0.95 6.09
CA ARG A 4 -12.63 0.07 5.04
C ARG A 4 -11.56 -0.30 4.00
N LEU A 5 -10.70 -1.27 4.32
CA LEU A 5 -9.63 -1.76 3.45
C LEU A 5 -10.07 -2.91 2.54
N ILE A 6 -11.23 -3.52 2.79
CA ILE A 6 -11.74 -4.63 1.99
C ILE A 6 -11.94 -4.16 0.54
N GLY A 7 -11.31 -4.88 -0.41
CA GLY A 7 -11.38 -4.57 -1.84
C GLY A 7 -10.62 -3.32 -2.28
N LYS A 8 -9.75 -2.75 -1.44
CA LYS A 8 -8.94 -1.55 -1.79
C LYS A 8 -7.56 -1.87 -2.36
N ILE A 9 -7.14 -3.13 -2.25
CA ILE A 9 -5.88 -3.66 -2.73
C ILE A 9 -6.21 -4.96 -3.48
N ASP A 10 -5.99 -4.96 -4.79
CA ASP A 10 -5.97 -6.18 -5.59
C ASP A 10 -4.54 -6.75 -5.65
N THR A 11 -4.38 -7.91 -6.31
CA THR A 11 -3.10 -8.61 -6.37
C THR A 11 -2.01 -7.79 -7.07
N GLU A 12 -2.35 -7.08 -8.15
CA GLU A 12 -1.40 -6.26 -8.91
C GLU A 12 -0.94 -5.05 -8.08
N GLN A 13 -1.87 -4.37 -7.42
CA GLN A 13 -1.57 -3.27 -6.52
C GLN A 13 -0.66 -3.73 -5.37
N MET A 14 -0.87 -4.92 -4.81
CA MET A 14 0.00 -5.45 -3.74
C MET A 14 1.39 -5.79 -4.26
N GLN A 15 1.51 -6.34 -5.47
CA GLN A 15 2.79 -6.62 -6.12
C GLN A 15 3.61 -5.36 -6.35
N GLU A 16 2.95 -4.28 -6.80
CA GLU A 16 3.58 -2.97 -6.96
C GLU A 16 4.09 -2.40 -5.62
N LEU A 17 3.29 -2.51 -4.55
CA LEU A 17 3.71 -2.08 -3.22
C LEU A 17 4.88 -2.90 -2.69
N ASN A 18 4.91 -4.21 -2.94
CA ASN A 18 6.04 -5.06 -2.58
C ASN A 18 7.28 -4.71 -3.41
N TYR A 19 7.13 -4.40 -4.70
CA TYR A 19 8.24 -3.98 -5.55
C TYR A 19 8.88 -2.66 -5.05
N GLN A 20 8.07 -1.71 -4.58
CA GLN A 20 8.59 -0.47 -3.97
C GLN A 20 9.44 -0.75 -2.71
N VAL A 21 9.07 -1.77 -1.93
CA VAL A 21 9.81 -2.14 -0.72
C VAL A 21 11.04 -2.97 -1.07
N ASP A 22 10.88 -4.07 -1.78
CA ASP A 22 11.94 -5.05 -2.00
C ASP A 22 12.86 -4.66 -3.17
N GLY A 23 12.28 -4.12 -4.24
CA GLY A 23 12.98 -3.73 -5.47
C GLY A 23 13.59 -2.33 -5.40
N GLU A 24 12.84 -1.37 -4.85
CA GLU A 24 13.30 0.03 -4.74
C GLU A 24 13.85 0.39 -3.35
N LEU A 25 13.84 -0.56 -2.41
CA LEU A 25 14.37 -0.40 -1.05
C LEU A 25 13.70 0.74 -0.26
N GLN A 26 12.42 1.03 -0.54
CA GLN A 26 11.65 2.00 0.23
C GLN A 26 11.20 1.43 1.57
N GLU A 27 11.19 2.28 2.61
CA GLU A 27 10.71 1.89 3.93
C GLU A 27 9.23 1.45 3.92
N PRO A 28 8.89 0.24 4.43
CA PRO A 28 7.52 -0.30 4.38
C PRO A 28 6.46 0.63 4.99
N ALA A 29 6.80 1.30 6.10
CA ALA A 29 5.90 2.24 6.77
C ALA A 29 5.59 3.47 5.90
N THR A 30 6.58 3.93 5.11
CA THR A 30 6.42 5.05 4.19
C THR A 30 5.51 4.65 3.02
N VAL A 31 5.74 3.48 2.43
CA VAL A 31 4.93 2.93 1.32
C VAL A 31 3.46 2.77 1.77
N ALA A 32 3.22 2.14 2.92
CA ALA A 32 1.88 1.96 3.47
C ALA A 32 1.17 3.30 3.76
N LYS A 33 1.87 4.27 4.36
CA LYS A 33 1.33 5.61 4.63
C LYS A 33 0.95 6.33 3.34
N ASN A 34 1.79 6.23 2.31
CA ASN A 34 1.53 6.84 1.00
C ASN A 34 0.34 6.19 0.30
N PHE A 35 0.22 4.86 0.34
CA PHE A 35 -0.94 4.13 -0.16
C PHE A 35 -2.24 4.63 0.49
N LEU A 36 -2.27 4.67 1.83
CA LEU A 36 -3.46 5.10 2.58
C LEU A 36 -3.83 6.56 2.29
N LYS A 37 -2.85 7.47 2.20
CA LYS A 37 -3.08 8.86 1.79
C LYS A 37 -3.66 8.96 0.39
N LYS A 38 -3.08 8.25 -0.59
CA LYS A 38 -3.52 8.27 -2.00
C LYS A 38 -4.96 7.77 -2.15
N LYS A 39 -5.35 6.76 -1.37
CA LYS A 39 -6.71 6.21 -1.36
C LYS A 39 -7.67 6.98 -0.44
N GLN A 40 -7.23 8.05 0.21
CA GLN A 40 -8.00 8.83 1.20
C GLN A 40 -8.55 7.95 2.34
N LEU A 41 -7.74 6.98 2.78
CA LEU A 41 -8.04 6.04 3.86
C LEU A 41 -7.30 6.37 5.17
N LEU A 42 -6.52 7.46 5.16
CA LEU A 42 -5.82 7.99 6.32
C LEU A 42 -6.75 8.85 7.18
#